data_AF-A0A7S1RU05-F1
#
_entry.id   AF-A0A7S1RU05-F1
#
_cell.length_a   1.000
_cell.length_b   1.000
_cell.length_c   1.000
_cell.angle_alpha   90.00
_cell.angle_beta   90.00
_cell.angle_gamma   90.00
#
_symmetry.space_group_name_H-M   'P 1'
#
loop_
_entity.id
_entity.type
_entity.pdbx_description
1 polymer ?
#
loop_
_entity_poly.entity_id
_entity_poly.type
_entity_poly.pdbx_seq_one_letter_code
_entity_poly.pdbx_strand_id
1 'polypeptide(L)'
;MRRQALLLPALAAAGLRAVAALRSESAAATATATASELAASRFFQKPVDCEAFPSVCHDGQFDCHMQRPGTVTQITAPTNGHANLNAICKMKYLKSYSQCIQGDPVGAAETTYLMQDGHSGAVKKMDAQFCFAAGHCNNTAVTVNTTIEEMESMCDQIYGHETWTKIGFTVMFTAMTKQGKPGRFNPWSQMACAMGAWNCDIIYCREKICNDPNWKSEFGSLSWWPLSEHWHGIIPGAPKHTNI
;
A
#
# COMPACT_ATOMS: atom_id res chain seq x y z
N MET A 1 -37.62 -68.61 22.21
CA MET A 1 -36.15 -68.60 22.27
C MET A 1 -35.63 -67.53 21.32
N ARG A 2 -35.44 -66.29 21.79
CA ARG A 2 -34.14 -65.60 21.98
C ARG A 2 -33.14 -65.75 20.83
N ARG A 3 -33.02 -64.70 20.00
CA ARG A 3 -31.75 -64.19 19.44
C ARG A 3 -31.85 -62.67 19.25
N GLN A 4 -31.20 -61.92 20.13
CA GLN A 4 -30.77 -60.54 19.91
C GLN A 4 -29.24 -60.55 19.99
N ALA A 5 -28.56 -60.12 18.94
CA ALA A 5 -27.11 -60.04 18.88
C ALA A 5 -26.69 -58.67 18.32
N LEU A 6 -26.06 -57.91 19.21
CA LEU A 6 -24.79 -57.18 19.02
C LEU A 6 -24.60 -56.38 17.72
N LEU A 7 -24.87 -55.07 17.79
CA LEU A 7 -24.36 -54.04 16.89
C LEU A 7 -24.06 -52.79 17.72
N LEU A 8 -22.87 -52.67 18.32
CA LEU A 8 -22.33 -51.40 18.88
C LEU A 8 -20.88 -51.62 19.36
N PRO A 9 -19.86 -51.45 18.48
CA PRO A 9 -18.66 -50.73 18.92
C PRO A 9 -17.94 -49.89 17.83
N ALA A 10 -18.59 -49.52 16.72
CA ALA A 10 -17.89 -48.84 15.61
C ALA A 10 -17.91 -47.30 15.67
N LEU A 11 -18.78 -46.66 16.46
CA LEU A 11 -18.99 -45.20 16.44
C LEU A 11 -18.01 -44.39 17.31
N ALA A 12 -17.32 -45.01 18.28
CA ALA A 12 -16.46 -44.27 19.22
C ALA A 12 -15.07 -43.89 18.64
N ALA A 13 -14.54 -44.66 17.71
CA ALA A 13 -13.17 -44.45 17.19
C ALA A 13 -13.07 -43.31 16.14
N ALA A 14 -14.16 -42.99 15.43
CA ALA A 14 -14.17 -41.94 14.42
C ALA A 14 -14.14 -40.52 15.03
N GLY A 15 -14.76 -40.32 16.19
CA GLY A 15 -14.83 -39.00 16.85
C GLY A 15 -13.48 -38.50 17.38
N LEU A 16 -12.62 -39.38 17.91
CA LEU A 16 -11.33 -39.01 18.48
C LEU A 16 -10.31 -38.52 17.42
N ARG A 17 -10.37 -39.03 16.19
CA ARG A 17 -9.49 -38.58 15.10
C ARG A 17 -9.86 -37.18 14.58
N ALA A 18 -11.15 -36.85 14.54
CA ALA A 18 -11.61 -35.53 14.10
C ALA A 18 -11.22 -34.41 15.09
N VAL A 19 -11.27 -34.67 16.40
CA VAL A 19 -10.89 -33.69 17.43
C VAL A 19 -9.38 -33.41 17.43
N ALA A 20 -8.55 -34.41 17.14
CA ALA A 20 -7.10 -34.22 17.05
C ALA A 20 -6.70 -33.37 15.83
N ALA A 21 -7.34 -33.57 14.68
CA ALA A 21 -7.08 -32.79 13.46
C ALA A 21 -7.45 -31.30 13.63
N LEU A 22 -8.61 -31.01 14.23
CA LEU A 22 -9.04 -29.64 14.52
C LEU A 22 -8.09 -28.91 15.49
N ARG A 23 -7.50 -29.62 16.46
CA ARG A 23 -6.50 -29.04 17.37
C ARG A 23 -5.16 -28.75 16.67
N SER A 24 -4.73 -29.60 15.73
CA SER A 24 -3.49 -29.35 14.98
C SER A 24 -3.59 -28.16 14.02
N GLU A 25 -4.74 -27.96 13.37
CA GLU A 25 -4.96 -26.81 12.47
C GLU A 25 -5.03 -25.49 13.24
N SER A 26 -5.69 -25.49 14.41
CA SER A 26 -5.74 -24.34 15.30
C SER A 26 -4.34 -23.91 15.79
N ALA A 27 -3.51 -24.87 16.23
CA ALA A 27 -2.17 -24.56 16.73
C ALA A 27 -1.25 -24.02 15.63
N ALA A 28 -1.34 -24.55 14.41
CA ALA A 28 -0.58 -24.06 13.27
C ALA A 28 -1.00 -22.62 12.89
N ALA A 29 -2.30 -22.33 12.87
CA ALA A 29 -2.81 -20.98 12.60
C ALA A 29 -2.31 -19.96 13.63
N THR A 30 -2.34 -20.30 14.93
CA THR A 30 -1.85 -19.41 15.99
C THR A 30 -0.33 -19.19 15.91
N ALA A 31 0.46 -20.23 15.64
CA ALA A 31 1.91 -20.10 15.48
C ALA A 31 2.28 -19.18 14.29
N THR A 32 1.55 -19.29 13.17
CA THR A 32 1.80 -18.47 11.98
C THR A 32 1.47 -16.99 12.22
N ALA A 33 0.40 -16.70 12.96
CA ALA A 33 0.04 -15.33 13.35
C ALA A 33 1.13 -14.68 14.23
N THR A 34 1.61 -15.41 15.25
CA THR A 34 2.66 -14.89 16.15
C THR A 34 4.00 -14.65 15.45
N ALA A 35 4.39 -15.51 14.50
CA ALA A 35 5.61 -15.31 13.72
C ALA A 35 5.52 -14.08 12.79
N SER A 36 4.35 -13.84 12.18
CA SER A 36 4.10 -12.65 11.35
C SER A 36 4.13 -11.36 12.19
N GLU A 37 3.57 -11.38 13.39
CA GLU A 37 3.63 -10.24 14.32
C GLU A 37 5.06 -9.96 14.79
N LEU A 38 5.83 -11.01 15.12
CA LEU A 38 7.23 -10.87 15.54
C LEU A 38 8.13 -10.36 14.40
N ALA A 39 7.88 -10.83 13.16
CA ALA A 39 8.60 -10.36 11.98
C ALA A 39 8.28 -8.89 11.68
N ALA A 40 7.00 -8.48 11.76
CA ALA A 40 6.60 -7.08 11.64
C ALA A 40 7.27 -6.21 12.73
N SER A 41 7.30 -6.69 13.98
CA SER A 41 7.98 -6.03 15.11
C SER A 41 9.45 -5.70 14.83
N ARG A 42 10.18 -6.53 14.07
CA ARG A 42 11.60 -6.32 13.74
C ARG A 42 11.85 -5.30 12.63
N PHE A 43 10.90 -5.07 11.73
CA PHE A 43 11.01 -4.01 10.71
C PHE A 43 10.86 -2.59 11.30
N PHE A 44 10.54 -2.48 12.58
CA PHE A 44 9.98 -1.28 13.18
C PHE A 44 10.71 -0.78 14.44
N GLN A 45 12.02 -1.03 14.55
CA GLN A 45 12.73 -1.08 15.84
C GLN A 45 13.35 0.20 16.41
N LYS A 46 13.16 1.39 15.82
CA LYS A 46 13.50 2.63 16.54
C LYS A 46 12.33 3.61 16.50
N PRO A 47 11.93 4.19 17.66
CA PRO A 47 11.07 5.36 17.68
C PRO A 47 11.65 6.44 16.77
N VAL A 48 10.78 7.22 16.14
CA VAL A 48 11.22 8.39 15.39
C VAL A 48 11.90 9.35 16.35
N ASP A 49 13.07 9.85 15.96
CA ASP A 49 13.77 10.89 16.70
C ASP A 49 13.04 12.22 16.48
N CYS A 50 12.15 12.55 17.41
CA CYS A 50 11.36 13.77 17.36
C CYS A 50 12.18 15.05 17.58
N GLU A 51 13.41 14.94 18.09
CA GLU A 51 14.33 16.09 18.16
C GLU A 51 14.89 16.38 16.76
N ALA A 52 15.24 15.32 16.01
CA ALA A 52 15.71 15.44 14.63
C ALA A 52 14.59 15.79 13.63
N PHE A 53 13.36 15.32 13.88
CA PHE A 53 12.20 15.52 13.01
C PHE A 53 10.97 15.98 13.82
N PRO A 54 10.96 17.20 14.37
CA PRO A 54 9.84 17.68 15.19
C PRO A 54 8.54 17.76 14.38
N SER A 55 8.66 18.02 13.08
CA SER A 55 7.55 18.18 12.14
C SER A 55 6.77 16.89 11.88
N VAL A 56 7.23 15.71 12.29
CA VAL A 56 6.49 14.45 12.12
C VAL A 56 5.99 13.85 13.44
N CYS A 57 6.25 14.53 14.56
CA CYS A 57 5.80 14.06 15.88
C CYS A 57 4.67 14.91 16.46
N HIS A 58 4.60 16.20 16.12
CA HIS A 58 3.71 17.17 16.79
C HIS A 58 3.07 18.21 15.85
N ASP A 59 2.95 17.92 14.55
CA ASP A 59 2.39 18.88 13.58
C ASP A 59 0.86 18.77 13.42
N GLY A 60 0.22 17.83 14.11
CA GLY A 60 -1.22 17.57 14.02
C GLY A 60 -1.64 16.72 12.80
N GLN A 61 -0.70 16.41 11.90
CA GLN A 61 -0.91 15.53 10.75
C GLN A 61 -0.24 14.17 10.97
N PHE A 62 0.97 14.19 11.49
CA PHE A 62 1.73 13.04 11.91
C PHE A 62 1.82 12.96 13.43
N ASP A 63 1.88 11.73 13.90
CA ASP A 63 1.93 11.33 15.30
C ASP A 63 2.94 10.15 15.42
N CYS A 64 4.13 10.34 14.84
CA CYS A 64 5.11 9.26 14.72
C CYS A 64 5.74 8.84 16.06
N HIS A 65 5.50 9.60 17.13
CA HIS A 65 5.90 9.24 18.48
C HIS A 65 4.97 8.18 19.10
N MET A 66 3.69 8.15 18.71
CA MET A 66 2.73 7.15 19.17
C MET A 66 2.67 5.94 18.23
N GLN A 67 3.19 4.80 18.71
CA GLN A 67 2.99 3.53 18.01
C GLN A 67 1.55 3.05 18.24
N ARG A 68 0.71 3.13 17.20
CA ARG A 68 -0.63 2.53 17.23
C ARG A 68 -0.56 1.09 16.70
N PRO A 69 -0.90 0.07 17.50
CA PRO A 69 -1.11 -1.28 17.01
C PRO A 69 -2.21 -1.27 15.93
N GLY A 70 -2.06 -2.06 14.87
CA GLY A 70 -3.16 -2.31 13.92
C GLY A 70 -2.93 -1.98 12.45
N THR A 71 -1.75 -1.49 12.04
CA THR A 71 -1.51 -1.17 10.62
C THR A 71 -1.12 -2.38 9.76
N VAL A 72 -0.73 -3.50 10.38
CA VAL A 72 -0.18 -4.67 9.65
C VAL A 72 -1.23 -5.30 8.74
N THR A 73 -2.46 -5.45 9.21
CA THR A 73 -3.56 -6.07 8.45
C THR A 73 -4.41 -5.07 7.70
N GLN A 74 -4.58 -3.85 8.23
CA GLN A 74 -5.34 -2.79 7.60
C GLN A 74 -4.78 -1.42 7.98
N ILE A 75 -4.13 -0.75 7.04
CA ILE A 75 -3.42 0.51 7.25
C ILE A 75 -4.37 1.62 7.74
N THR A 76 -5.59 1.71 7.19
CA THR A 76 -6.55 2.78 7.47
C THR A 76 -7.49 2.49 8.65
N ALA A 77 -7.38 1.33 9.30
CA ALA A 77 -8.23 1.01 10.45
C ALA A 77 -8.13 2.05 11.59
N PRO A 78 -6.95 2.57 11.96
CA PRO A 78 -6.82 3.61 13.00
C PRO A 78 -7.44 4.96 12.64
N THR A 79 -7.74 5.17 11.36
CA THR A 79 -8.27 6.41 10.78
C THR A 79 -9.67 6.21 10.22
N ASN A 80 -10.36 5.14 10.63
CA ASN A 80 -11.74 4.83 10.23
C ASN A 80 -11.96 4.85 8.70
N GLY A 81 -11.02 4.26 7.95
CA GLY A 81 -11.10 4.21 6.49
C GLY A 81 -10.41 5.37 5.77
N HIS A 82 -9.94 6.41 6.47
CA HIS A 82 -9.15 7.47 5.86
C HIS A 82 -7.68 7.08 5.70
N ALA A 83 -6.93 7.80 4.87
CA ALA A 83 -5.49 7.67 4.76
C ALA A 83 -4.81 7.82 6.13
N ASN A 84 -3.82 6.98 6.39
CA ASN A 84 -3.08 6.95 7.65
C ASN A 84 -1.64 7.38 7.44
N LEU A 85 -1.38 8.68 7.59
CA LEU A 85 -0.05 9.29 7.48
C LEU A 85 0.97 8.66 8.44
N ASN A 86 0.51 8.11 9.57
CA ASN A 86 1.40 7.47 10.54
C ASN A 86 1.96 6.12 10.06
N ALA A 87 1.40 5.55 9.00
CA ALA A 87 1.91 4.33 8.39
C ALA A 87 3.34 4.50 7.83
N ILE A 88 3.72 5.74 7.49
CA ILE A 88 5.03 6.04 6.90
C ILE A 88 6.12 6.26 7.95
N CYS A 89 5.76 6.43 9.23
CA CYS A 89 6.67 6.87 10.31
C CYS A 89 7.94 6.03 10.46
N LYS A 90 7.95 4.80 9.95
CA LYS A 90 9.10 3.89 10.02
C LYS A 90 9.71 3.57 8.66
N MET A 91 9.23 4.25 7.62
CA MET A 91 9.77 4.13 6.28
C MET A 91 10.96 5.08 6.12
N LYS A 92 11.93 4.66 5.31
CA LYS A 92 13.11 5.48 4.98
C LYS A 92 12.72 6.85 4.43
N TYR A 93 11.58 6.95 3.74
CA TYR A 93 11.12 8.14 3.04
C TYR A 93 10.28 9.11 3.90
N LEU A 94 10.19 8.91 5.22
CA LEU A 94 9.42 9.79 6.13
C LEU A 94 9.73 11.28 5.91
N LYS A 95 11.01 11.63 5.75
CA LYS A 95 11.44 13.02 5.53
C LYS A 95 10.82 13.63 4.26
N SER A 96 10.90 12.93 3.12
CA SER A 96 10.39 13.47 1.87
C SER A 96 8.86 13.55 1.86
N TYR A 97 8.19 12.54 2.38
CA TYR A 97 6.73 12.58 2.48
C TYR A 97 6.22 13.66 3.43
N SER A 98 6.86 13.85 4.59
CA SER A 98 6.54 14.97 5.49
C SER A 98 6.67 16.32 4.79
N GLN A 99 7.76 16.50 4.02
CA GLN A 99 7.97 17.71 3.21
C GLN A 99 6.85 17.91 2.17
N CYS A 100 6.40 16.84 1.51
CA CYS A 100 5.30 16.91 0.55
C CYS A 100 3.99 17.36 1.21
N ILE A 101 3.63 16.71 2.34
CA ILE A 101 2.41 17.01 3.09
C ILE A 101 2.42 18.43 3.68
N GLN A 102 3.60 18.97 3.95
CA GLN A 102 3.78 20.36 4.42
C GLN A 102 3.76 21.40 3.29
N GLY A 103 3.38 21.01 2.08
CA GLY A 103 3.16 21.91 0.95
C GLY A 103 4.36 22.11 0.03
N ASP A 104 5.39 21.26 0.11
CA ASP A 104 6.53 21.27 -0.82
C ASP A 104 6.70 19.91 -1.55
N PRO A 105 5.73 19.51 -2.39
CA PRO A 105 5.80 18.23 -3.09
C PRO A 105 6.91 18.16 -4.15
N VAL A 106 7.34 19.29 -4.71
CA VAL A 106 8.45 19.32 -5.70
C VAL A 106 9.79 19.15 -5.01
N GLY A 107 10.03 19.83 -3.89
CA GLY A 107 11.22 19.59 -3.07
C GLY A 107 11.24 18.18 -2.49
N ALA A 108 10.08 17.64 -2.08
CA ALA A 108 9.96 16.25 -1.64
C ALA A 108 10.33 15.24 -2.75
N ALA A 109 9.99 15.53 -4.00
CA ALA A 109 10.38 14.71 -5.14
C ALA A 109 11.91 14.65 -5.29
N GLU A 110 12.59 15.79 -5.18
CA GLU A 110 14.06 15.86 -5.19
C GLU A 110 14.66 15.10 -4.01
N THR A 111 14.17 15.33 -2.79
CA THR A 111 14.62 14.61 -1.59
C THR A 111 14.49 13.10 -1.77
N THR A 112 13.35 12.61 -2.27
CA THR A 112 13.13 11.18 -2.54
C THR A 112 14.15 10.63 -3.54
N TYR A 113 14.36 11.34 -4.65
CA TYR A 113 15.29 10.92 -5.70
C TYR A 113 16.73 10.82 -5.20
N LEU A 114 17.20 11.82 -4.44
CA LEU A 114 18.54 11.84 -3.85
C LEU A 114 18.73 10.76 -2.77
N MET A 115 17.69 10.45 -1.98
CA MET A 115 17.74 9.38 -0.97
C MET A 115 17.93 7.98 -1.55
N GLN A 116 17.73 7.84 -2.86
CA GLN A 116 17.94 6.60 -3.61
C GLN A 116 19.34 6.53 -4.23
N ASP A 117 20.10 7.62 -4.24
CA ASP A 117 21.50 7.60 -4.63
C ASP A 117 22.29 6.68 -3.68
N GLY A 118 23.27 5.97 -4.22
CA GLY A 118 24.01 4.92 -3.51
C GLY A 118 23.34 3.54 -3.48
N HIS A 119 22.14 3.38 -4.03
CA HIS A 119 21.57 2.07 -4.34
C HIS A 119 21.98 1.66 -5.75
N SER A 120 21.93 0.37 -6.09
CA SER A 120 22.37 -0.21 -7.37
C SER A 120 21.56 0.23 -8.61
N GLY A 121 20.88 1.37 -8.57
CA GLY A 121 19.86 1.80 -9.53
C GLY A 121 18.56 1.01 -9.45
N ALA A 122 18.56 -0.15 -8.77
CA ALA A 122 17.40 -1.03 -8.66
C ALA A 122 16.17 -0.34 -8.06
N VAL A 123 16.35 0.53 -7.07
CA VAL A 123 15.25 1.29 -6.46
C VAL A 123 14.65 2.30 -7.44
N LYS A 124 15.48 3.05 -8.18
CA LYS A 124 14.98 3.98 -9.20
C LYS A 124 14.28 3.26 -10.34
N LYS A 125 14.77 2.08 -10.73
CA LYS A 125 14.13 1.23 -11.73
C LYS A 125 12.76 0.72 -11.25
N MET A 126 12.70 0.30 -10.00
CA MET A 126 11.48 -0.14 -9.31
C MET A 126 10.43 0.99 -9.29
N ASP A 127 10.84 2.19 -8.88
CA ASP A 127 10.00 3.38 -8.91
C ASP A 127 9.57 3.77 -10.32
N ALA A 128 10.47 3.68 -11.30
CA ALA A 128 10.13 3.94 -12.69
C ALA A 128 9.03 3.00 -13.18
N GLN A 129 9.17 1.69 -12.95
CA GLN A 129 8.15 0.71 -13.27
C GLN A 129 6.80 1.06 -12.60
N PHE A 130 6.82 1.41 -11.31
CA PHE A 130 5.64 1.83 -10.56
C PHE A 130 4.99 3.10 -11.16
N CYS A 131 5.77 4.15 -11.42
CA CYS A 131 5.29 5.43 -11.95
C CYS A 131 4.55 5.27 -13.28
N PHE A 132 5.11 4.47 -14.20
CA PHE A 132 4.47 4.22 -15.49
C PHE A 132 3.26 3.27 -15.34
N ALA A 133 3.40 2.16 -14.60
CA ALA A 133 2.32 1.19 -14.44
C ALA A 133 1.11 1.74 -13.67
N ALA A 134 1.33 2.52 -12.61
CA ALA A 134 0.25 3.12 -11.84
C ALA A 134 -0.41 4.34 -12.55
N GLY A 135 0.05 4.69 -13.76
CA GLY A 135 -0.50 5.79 -14.55
C GLY A 135 -0.14 7.19 -14.05
N HIS A 136 0.87 7.31 -13.18
CA HIS A 136 1.24 8.59 -12.55
C HIS A 136 1.81 9.59 -13.57
N CYS A 137 2.48 9.10 -14.61
CA CYS A 137 3.02 9.95 -15.68
C CYS A 137 1.96 10.67 -16.52
N ASN A 138 0.74 10.14 -16.55
CA ASN A 138 -0.37 10.72 -17.32
C ASN A 138 -1.41 11.42 -16.42
N ASN A 139 -1.18 11.47 -15.09
CA ASN A 139 -2.09 12.12 -14.16
C ASN A 139 -1.92 13.64 -14.23
N THR A 140 -2.98 14.32 -14.68
CA THR A 140 -3.09 15.79 -14.69
C THR A 140 -4.02 16.34 -13.62
N ALA A 141 -4.77 15.49 -12.91
CA ALA A 141 -5.72 15.88 -11.87
C ALA A 141 -5.02 16.26 -10.56
N VAL A 142 -3.96 15.56 -10.20
CA VAL A 142 -3.14 15.93 -9.03
C VAL A 142 -2.31 17.16 -9.36
N THR A 143 -2.33 18.14 -8.48
CA THR A 143 -1.50 19.35 -8.55
C THR A 143 -0.60 19.44 -7.31
N VAL A 144 0.29 20.44 -7.26
CA VAL A 144 1.13 20.71 -6.09
C VAL A 144 0.33 21.13 -4.85
N ASN A 145 -0.93 21.55 -5.03
CA ASN A 145 -1.81 21.99 -3.96
C ASN A 145 -2.87 20.94 -3.57
N THR A 146 -2.79 19.72 -4.14
CA THR A 146 -3.78 18.68 -3.88
C THR A 146 -3.77 18.28 -2.41
N THR A 147 -4.92 18.38 -1.75
CA THR A 147 -5.08 18.00 -0.33
C THR A 147 -5.22 16.48 -0.17
N ILE A 148 -5.17 15.99 1.07
CA ILE A 148 -5.39 14.57 1.37
C ILE A 148 -6.82 14.16 1.05
N GLU A 149 -7.81 15.00 1.32
CA GLU A 149 -9.22 14.71 1.04
C GLU A 149 -9.47 14.62 -0.48
N GLU A 150 -8.86 15.51 -1.26
CA GLU A 150 -8.91 15.45 -2.73
C GLU A 150 -8.22 14.18 -3.25
N MET A 151 -7.08 13.82 -2.67
CA MET A 151 -6.36 12.58 -2.96
C MET A 151 -7.22 11.35 -2.64
N GLU A 152 -7.87 11.28 -1.48
CA GLU A 152 -8.77 10.19 -1.10
C GLU A 152 -9.94 10.06 -2.06
N SER A 153 -10.56 11.17 -2.46
CA SER A 153 -11.62 11.19 -3.47
C SER A 153 -11.16 10.63 -4.82
N MET A 154 -9.92 10.92 -5.23
CA MET A 154 -9.33 10.31 -6.42
C MET A 154 -9.07 8.82 -6.21
N CYS A 155 -8.55 8.41 -5.06
CA CYS A 155 -8.34 6.99 -4.72
C CYS A 155 -9.65 6.19 -4.73
N ASP A 156 -10.74 6.76 -4.23
CA ASP A 156 -12.09 6.16 -4.27
C ASP A 156 -12.57 5.93 -5.69
N GLN A 157 -12.35 6.91 -6.58
CA GLN A 157 -12.75 6.80 -7.98
C GLN A 157 -11.93 5.76 -8.76
N ILE A 158 -10.62 5.65 -8.50
CA ILE A 158 -9.73 4.74 -9.22
C ILE A 158 -9.85 3.30 -8.70
N TYR A 159 -9.81 3.13 -7.39
CA TYR A 159 -9.64 1.83 -6.73
C TYR A 159 -10.91 1.31 -6.06
N GLY A 160 -11.87 2.19 -5.77
CA GLY A 160 -13.00 1.91 -4.90
C GLY A 160 -12.61 1.98 -3.42
N HIS A 161 -13.42 2.69 -2.63
CA HIS A 161 -13.17 2.93 -1.20
C HIS A 161 -12.86 1.65 -0.43
N GLU A 162 -13.71 0.63 -0.57
CA GLU A 162 -13.56 -0.66 0.11
C GLU A 162 -12.28 -1.42 -0.25
N THR A 163 -11.66 -1.12 -1.40
CA THR A 163 -10.45 -1.79 -1.87
C THR A 163 -9.21 -1.22 -1.22
N TRP A 164 -8.96 0.09 -1.38
CA TRP A 164 -7.71 0.69 -0.92
C TRP A 164 -7.70 0.85 0.61
N THR A 165 -8.86 1.01 1.25
CA THR A 165 -8.95 1.13 2.71
C THR A 165 -8.79 -0.19 3.45
N LYS A 166 -8.89 -1.34 2.77
CA LYS A 166 -8.70 -2.65 3.41
C LYS A 166 -7.31 -3.23 3.24
N ILE A 167 -6.39 -2.46 2.65
CA ILE A 167 -5.03 -2.92 2.41
C ILE A 167 -4.21 -2.86 3.70
N GLY A 168 -3.43 -3.92 3.94
CA GLY A 168 -2.44 -4.00 5.02
C GLY A 168 -1.02 -4.10 4.49
N PHE A 169 -0.04 -4.02 5.39
CA PHE A 169 1.35 -4.33 5.07
C PHE A 169 1.58 -5.78 4.60
N THR A 170 0.65 -6.70 4.87
CA THR A 170 0.69 -8.05 4.27
C THR A 170 0.66 -8.00 2.73
N VAL A 171 -0.01 -6.99 2.16
CA VAL A 171 -0.06 -6.77 0.70
C VAL A 171 1.23 -6.13 0.18
N MET A 172 2.02 -5.46 1.04
CA MET A 172 3.30 -4.83 0.67
C MET A 172 4.26 -5.81 -0.01
N PHE A 173 4.40 -7.03 0.52
CA PHE A 173 5.28 -8.05 -0.09
C PHE A 173 4.81 -8.45 -1.49
N THR A 174 3.50 -8.59 -1.66
CA THR A 174 2.93 -8.84 -3.00
C THR A 174 3.13 -7.63 -3.90
N ALA A 175 3.00 -6.42 -3.36
CA ALA A 175 3.12 -5.19 -4.10
C ALA A 175 4.54 -4.92 -4.61
N MET A 176 5.57 -5.21 -3.81
CA MET A 176 6.97 -5.11 -4.23
C MET A 176 7.31 -6.03 -5.41
N THR A 177 6.65 -7.18 -5.53
CA THR A 177 6.88 -8.13 -6.64
C THR A 177 5.99 -7.88 -7.86
N LYS A 178 4.95 -7.04 -7.74
CA LYS A 178 3.92 -6.83 -8.76
C LYS A 178 3.77 -5.36 -9.15
N GLN A 179 4.84 -4.58 -9.09
CA GLN A 179 4.79 -3.15 -9.42
C GLN A 179 4.48 -2.86 -10.89
N GLY A 180 4.78 -3.80 -11.79
CA GLY A 180 4.38 -3.70 -13.19
C GLY A 180 2.90 -3.97 -13.44
N LYS A 181 2.09 -4.24 -12.40
CA LYS A 181 0.65 -4.38 -12.58
C LYS A 181 0.06 -3.00 -12.88
N PRO A 182 -0.61 -2.85 -14.02
CA PRO A 182 -1.02 -1.55 -14.46
C PRO A 182 -2.33 -1.06 -13.83
N GLY A 183 -2.48 0.26 -13.77
CA GLY A 183 -3.69 0.98 -13.41
C GLY A 183 -4.25 0.63 -12.04
N ARG A 184 -5.58 0.50 -11.97
CA ARG A 184 -6.34 0.21 -10.74
C ARG A 184 -5.93 -1.07 -10.01
N PHE A 185 -5.23 -1.98 -10.70
CA PHE A 185 -4.76 -3.24 -10.13
C PHE A 185 -3.35 -3.13 -9.55
N ASN A 186 -2.75 -1.94 -9.51
CA ASN A 186 -1.44 -1.73 -8.90
C ASN A 186 -1.57 -1.71 -7.37
N PRO A 187 -1.14 -2.77 -6.66
CA PRO A 187 -1.28 -2.83 -5.20
C PRO A 187 -0.38 -1.83 -4.47
N TRP A 188 0.72 -1.38 -5.10
CA TRP A 188 1.60 -0.36 -4.51
C TRP A 188 0.90 0.99 -4.50
N SER A 189 0.17 1.32 -5.56
CA SER A 189 -0.61 2.57 -5.63
C SER A 189 -1.78 2.58 -4.65
N GLN A 190 -2.48 1.46 -4.46
CA GLN A 190 -3.51 1.33 -3.42
C GLN A 190 -2.91 1.50 -2.02
N MET A 191 -1.72 0.95 -1.77
CA MET A 191 -1.01 1.13 -0.51
C MET A 191 -0.60 2.60 -0.30
N ALA A 192 -0.15 3.29 -1.36
CA ALA A 192 0.15 4.71 -1.31
C ALA A 192 -1.08 5.56 -0.95
N CYS A 193 -2.28 5.22 -1.46
CA CYS A 193 -3.55 5.83 -1.01
C CYS A 193 -3.76 5.60 0.49
N ALA A 194 -3.64 4.36 0.96
CA ALA A 194 -3.84 4.03 2.37
C ALA A 194 -2.87 4.73 3.31
N MET A 195 -1.64 5.00 2.86
CA MET A 195 -0.63 5.72 3.61
C MET A 195 -0.73 7.25 3.48
N GLY A 196 -1.59 7.77 2.61
CA GLY A 196 -1.70 9.20 2.32
C GLY A 196 -0.50 9.78 1.56
N ALA A 197 0.18 8.95 0.76
CA ALA A 197 1.38 9.30 0.01
C ALA A 197 1.15 9.43 -1.51
N TRP A 198 -0.05 9.09 -1.99
CA TRP A 198 -0.32 8.91 -3.41
C TRP A 198 -0.13 10.17 -4.25
N ASN A 199 -0.60 11.33 -3.77
CA ASN A 199 -0.38 12.62 -4.45
C ASN A 199 1.12 12.97 -4.53
N CYS A 200 1.88 12.71 -3.47
CA CYS A 200 3.33 12.91 -3.42
C CYS A 200 4.07 12.04 -4.43
N ASP A 201 3.70 10.76 -4.51
CA ASP A 201 4.28 9.81 -5.47
C ASP A 201 4.04 10.28 -6.92
N ILE A 202 2.87 10.82 -7.23
CA ILE A 202 2.57 11.34 -8.58
C ILE A 202 3.44 12.55 -8.92
N ILE A 203 3.64 13.48 -7.97
CA ILE A 203 4.53 14.63 -8.19
C ILE A 203 5.97 14.12 -8.38
N TYR A 204 6.45 13.22 -7.51
CA TYR A 204 7.77 12.60 -7.65
C TYR A 204 7.96 11.95 -9.03
N CYS A 205 7.00 11.13 -9.45
CA CYS A 205 7.03 10.49 -10.75
C CYS A 205 7.15 11.52 -11.88
N ARG A 206 6.30 12.56 -11.90
CA ARG A 206 6.31 13.58 -12.95
C ARG A 206 7.62 14.35 -13.01
N GLU A 207 8.15 14.74 -11.86
CA GLU A 207 9.35 15.57 -11.75
C GLU A 207 10.65 14.80 -12.07
N LYS A 208 10.73 13.51 -11.69
CA LYS A 208 12.01 12.78 -11.69
C LYS A 208 12.08 11.57 -12.60
N ILE A 209 10.94 10.96 -12.93
CA ILE A 209 10.90 9.70 -13.67
C ILE A 209 10.32 9.91 -15.06
N CYS A 210 9.12 10.49 -15.13
CA CYS A 210 8.27 10.47 -16.31
C CYS A 210 8.83 11.27 -17.48
N ASN A 211 9.81 12.15 -17.26
CA ASN A 211 10.47 12.94 -18.30
C ASN A 211 11.84 12.40 -18.71
N ASP A 212 12.39 11.43 -17.98
CA ASP A 212 13.67 10.81 -18.30
C ASP A 212 13.53 9.91 -19.56
N PRO A 213 14.34 10.13 -20.62
CA PRO A 213 14.24 9.36 -21.86
C PRO A 213 14.57 7.88 -21.66
N ASN A 214 15.42 7.52 -20.70
CA ASN A 214 15.77 6.13 -20.42
C ASN A 214 14.57 5.38 -19.83
N TRP A 215 13.90 5.98 -18.84
CA TRP A 215 12.70 5.38 -18.23
C TRP A 215 11.51 5.36 -19.18
N LYS A 216 11.33 6.40 -20.00
CA LYS A 216 10.33 6.37 -21.08
C LYS A 216 10.57 5.24 -22.07
N SER A 217 11.82 5.04 -22.48
CA SER A 217 12.19 3.98 -23.43
C SER A 217 11.92 2.58 -22.83
N GLU A 218 12.25 2.38 -21.56
CA GLU A 218 12.11 1.08 -20.90
C GLU A 218 10.67 0.77 -20.46
N PHE A 219 9.98 1.73 -19.83
CA PHE A 219 8.70 1.52 -19.15
C PHE A 219 7.53 2.29 -19.75
N GLY A 220 7.76 3.12 -20.77
CA GLY A 220 6.70 3.88 -21.43
C GLY A 220 5.56 3.01 -21.94
N SER A 221 5.80 1.73 -22.26
CA SER A 221 4.75 0.78 -22.65
C SER A 221 3.75 0.46 -21.52
N LEU A 222 4.10 0.68 -20.26
CA LEU A 222 3.24 0.42 -19.10
C LEU A 222 2.21 1.54 -18.85
N SER A 223 2.44 2.76 -19.39
CA SER A 223 1.52 3.89 -19.22
C SER A 223 0.35 3.89 -20.18
N TRP A 224 0.34 3.01 -21.19
CA TRP A 224 -0.76 2.86 -22.15
C TRP A 224 -1.87 2.00 -21.57
N TRP A 225 -2.47 2.49 -20.50
CA TRP A 225 -3.84 2.11 -20.14
C TRP A 225 -4.76 3.17 -20.71
N PRO A 226 -5.91 2.81 -21.30
CA PRO A 226 -6.80 3.82 -21.84
C PRO A 226 -7.11 4.83 -20.73
N LEU A 227 -6.82 6.12 -20.99
CA LEU A 227 -7.09 7.20 -20.02
C LEU A 227 -8.55 7.17 -19.54
N SER A 228 -9.43 6.73 -20.44
CA SER A 228 -10.85 6.46 -20.31
C SER A 228 -11.21 5.30 -19.36
N GLU A 229 -10.30 4.39 -19.05
CA GLU A 229 -10.47 3.34 -18.02
C GLU A 229 -9.82 3.72 -16.69
N HIS A 230 -8.69 4.46 -16.73
CA HIS A 230 -7.92 4.84 -15.53
C HIS A 230 -8.52 6.06 -14.80
N TRP A 231 -8.99 7.05 -15.56
CA TRP A 231 -9.37 8.37 -15.05
C TRP A 231 -10.82 8.75 -15.33
N HIS A 232 -11.69 7.78 -15.58
CA HIS A 232 -13.08 8.06 -15.90
C HIS A 232 -13.75 8.82 -14.74
N GLY A 233 -14.09 10.09 -14.97
CA GLY A 233 -14.66 10.98 -13.96
C GLY A 233 -13.66 11.82 -13.17
N ILE A 234 -12.36 11.50 -13.21
CA ILE A 234 -11.30 12.21 -12.46
C ILE A 234 -10.69 13.34 -13.29
N ILE A 235 -10.45 13.12 -14.59
CA ILE A 235 -9.98 14.17 -15.50
C ILE A 235 -11.20 14.72 -16.25
N PRO A 236 -11.57 16.01 -16.05
CA PRO A 236 -12.64 16.63 -16.82
C PRO A 236 -12.34 16.53 -18.32
N GLY A 237 -13.24 15.90 -19.08
CA GLY A 237 -13.10 15.74 -20.53
C GLY A 237 -12.36 14.50 -21.01
N ALA A 238 -11.99 13.56 -20.14
CA ALA A 238 -11.55 12.24 -20.59
C ALA A 238 -12.63 11.60 -21.48
N PRO A 239 -12.30 11.11 -22.69
CA PRO A 239 -13.29 10.52 -23.58
C PRO A 239 -14.01 9.37 -22.86
N LYS A 240 -15.33 9.38 -22.84
CA LYS A 240 -16.08 8.21 -22.35
C LYS A 240 -15.82 7.08 -23.35
N HIS A 241 -15.28 5.95 -22.89
CA HIS A 241 -15.22 4.76 -23.74
C HIS A 241 -16.65 4.36 -24.12
N THR A 242 -17.01 4.59 -25.39
CA THR A 242 -18.04 3.81 -26.04
C THR A 242 -17.42 2.44 -26.33
N ASN A 243 -17.97 1.39 -25.73
CA ASN A 243 -17.59 0.01 -26.03
C ASN A 243 -17.56 -0.19 -27.56
N ILE A 244 -16.41 -0.62 -28.09
CA ILE A 244 -16.29 -1.16 -29.45
C ILE A 244 -16.50 -2.66 -29.34
#